data_AF-A0A3B5KW61-F1
#
_entry.id   AF-A0A3B5KW61-F1
#
_cell.length_a   1.000
_cell.length_b   1.000
_cell.length_c   1.000
_cell.angle_alpha   90.00
_cell.angle_beta   90.00
_cell.angle_gamma   90.00
#
_symmetry.space_group_name_H-M   'P 1'
#
loop_
_entity.id
_entity.type
_entity.pdbx_description
1 polymer ?
#
loop_
_entity_poly.entity_id
_entity_poly.type
_entity_poly.pdbx_seq_one_letter_code
_entity_poly.pdbx_strand_id
1 'polypeptide(L)'
;FEEFCSFYKMMSTRRDLYLLMLTYSNHKDHLDTDDITRFLETEQKVNMCFHCVNEKLLKQFYFFLGFTNYMRSPAGDIFNPEHYNVNQDMTQPLCNYFIASSHNTYLMGDQLMSQSRVDMYAWVLQAGCRCVEVDCWDGQDGEPIVHHGYTLTSKILFKDVIETINKYAFIKTDYPVILSIENHCSVLQQKKMAQYLVEILGDKLDVSSVKAEESGRLPSPESLRGKILVKVKALSDLVKYTCSVANCSWQVSSLSETKAHQLMQQKAASFILFNQRQLSRIYPSSYRVDSSNFNPQPLWSTGCQLVALNYQSEGRVLQLNRAKFYSNGNCGYILKPACMCVGLFRKCSFRQFTLDLHVLRHLSTSSQWIIDPFVEVEIIGLPVDCCKEQTRVVDDNGFNPMWEETLVFTVHMPELALVRFLVWDHDPIGQDFIGQRTIAFHSMMPGRNQKR
;
A
#
# COMPACT_ATOMS: atom_id res chain seq x y z
N PHE A 1 9.15 26.56 38.69
CA PHE A 1 8.45 26.68 37.38
C PHE A 1 9.42 27.09 36.28
N GLU A 2 10.19 28.17 36.44
CA GLU A 2 11.20 28.58 35.43
C GLU A 2 12.27 27.51 35.16
N GLU A 3 12.76 26.83 36.19
CA GLU A 3 13.69 25.70 36.02
C GLU A 3 13.07 24.54 35.21
N PHE A 4 11.79 24.23 35.45
CA PHE A 4 11.07 23.23 34.67
C PHE A 4 10.89 23.68 33.21
N CYS A 5 10.56 24.95 32.97
CA CYS A 5 10.47 25.49 31.62
C CYS A 5 11.83 25.50 30.91
N SER A 6 12.91 25.81 31.61
CA SER A 6 14.28 25.76 31.09
C SER A 6 14.71 24.34 30.76
N PHE A 7 14.48 23.40 31.68
CA PHE A 7 14.74 21.97 31.48
C PHE A 7 13.91 21.39 30.33
N TYR A 8 12.62 21.71 30.26
CA TYR A 8 11.73 21.28 29.18
C TYR A 8 12.19 21.85 27.83
N LYS A 9 12.57 23.13 27.76
CA LYS A 9 13.14 23.73 26.54
C LYS A 9 14.44 23.03 26.16
N MET A 10 15.36 22.84 27.09
CA MET A 10 16.63 22.14 26.85
C MET A 10 16.43 20.72 26.30
N MET A 11 15.50 19.95 26.89
CA MET A 11 15.18 18.58 26.45
C MET A 11 14.40 18.56 25.13
N SER A 12 13.55 19.55 24.86
CA SER A 12 12.69 19.56 23.67
C SER A 12 13.31 20.24 22.45
N THR A 13 14.36 21.04 22.63
CA THR A 13 15.09 21.74 21.57
C THR A 13 15.89 20.76 20.71
N ARG A 14 15.54 20.71 19.44
CA ARG A 14 16.25 19.94 18.41
C ARG A 14 17.47 20.73 17.92
N ARG A 15 18.64 20.43 18.48
CA ARG A 15 19.91 21.11 18.12
C ARG A 15 20.20 21.03 16.62
N ASP A 16 19.94 19.88 16.00
CA ASP A 16 20.07 19.65 14.56
C ASP A 16 19.17 20.59 13.72
N LEU A 17 17.90 20.73 14.10
CA LEU A 17 16.97 21.66 13.44
C LEU A 17 17.35 23.12 13.70
N TYR A 18 17.90 23.42 14.87
CA TYR A 18 18.33 24.76 15.22
C TYR A 18 19.55 25.17 14.39
N LEU A 19 20.55 24.27 14.27
CA LEU A 19 21.71 24.48 13.41
C LEU A 19 21.29 24.60 11.94
N LEU A 20 20.35 23.78 11.48
CA LEU A 20 19.82 23.88 10.11
C LEU A 20 19.15 25.23 9.88
N MET A 21 18.31 25.70 10.82
CA MET A 21 17.70 27.03 10.75
C MET A 21 18.78 28.13 10.67
N LEU A 22 19.80 28.07 11.53
CA LEU A 22 20.90 29.05 11.54
C LEU A 22 21.68 29.09 10.22
N THR A 23 21.87 27.95 9.55
CA THR A 23 22.51 27.88 8.24
C THR A 23 21.74 28.69 7.19
N TYR A 24 20.41 28.61 7.20
CA TYR A 24 19.56 29.29 6.22
C TYR A 24 19.20 30.73 6.61
N SER A 25 19.16 31.04 7.89
CA SER A 25 18.87 32.39 8.42
C SER A 25 20.09 33.31 8.43
N ASN A 26 21.26 32.84 8.02
CA ASN A 26 22.55 33.54 8.19
C ASN A 26 22.78 33.95 9.65
N HIS A 27 22.62 32.98 10.57
CA HIS A 27 22.78 33.13 12.03
C HIS A 27 21.75 34.02 12.75
N LYS A 28 20.63 34.37 12.11
CA LYS A 28 19.48 35.00 12.80
C LYS A 28 18.68 33.94 13.58
N ASP A 29 17.95 34.38 14.59
CA ASP A 29 17.03 33.56 15.39
C ASP A 29 15.65 33.33 14.73
N HIS A 30 15.46 33.86 13.52
CA HIS A 30 14.24 33.78 12.71
C HIS A 30 14.58 33.55 11.23
N LEU A 31 13.63 33.02 10.45
CA LEU A 31 13.73 32.90 9.00
C LEU A 31 12.80 33.94 8.35
N ASP A 32 13.33 34.78 7.47
CA ASP A 32 12.52 35.64 6.61
C ASP A 32 12.00 34.90 5.37
N THR A 33 11.18 35.56 4.54
CA THR A 33 10.58 34.94 3.35
C THR A 33 11.63 34.40 2.37
N ASP A 34 12.75 35.11 2.23
CA ASP A 34 13.82 34.70 1.32
C ASP A 34 14.60 33.52 1.91
N ASP A 35 14.85 33.53 3.23
CA ASP A 35 15.46 32.40 3.96
C ASP A 35 14.61 31.12 3.81
N ILE A 36 13.28 31.23 3.98
CA ILE A 36 12.34 30.11 3.83
C ILE A 36 12.34 29.60 2.39
N THR A 37 12.30 30.51 1.41
CA THR A 37 12.30 30.13 -0.01
C THR A 37 13.58 29.40 -0.36
N ARG A 38 14.74 29.91 0.05
CA ARG A 38 16.04 29.24 -0.12
C ARG A 38 16.07 27.87 0.54
N PHE A 39 15.55 27.75 1.78
CA PHE A 39 15.46 26.47 2.48
C PHE A 39 14.61 25.45 1.71
N LEU A 40 13.42 25.86 1.23
CA LEU A 40 12.53 24.96 0.50
C LEU A 40 13.11 24.53 -0.86
N GLU A 41 13.72 25.45 -1.60
CA GLU A 41 14.33 25.16 -2.91
C GLU A 41 15.62 24.35 -2.78
N THR A 42 16.47 24.71 -1.81
CA THR A 42 17.83 24.14 -1.71
C THR A 42 17.85 22.88 -0.86
N GLU A 43 17.24 22.90 0.34
CA GLU A 43 17.25 21.78 1.28
C GLU A 43 16.16 20.76 0.96
N GLN A 44 14.92 21.23 0.76
CA GLN A 44 13.75 20.37 0.54
C GLN A 44 13.55 20.00 -0.94
N LYS A 45 14.30 20.64 -1.85
CA LYS A 45 14.19 20.47 -3.32
C LYS A 45 12.74 20.64 -3.82
N VAL A 46 11.97 21.50 -3.18
CA VAL A 46 10.60 21.82 -3.56
C VAL A 46 10.63 22.99 -4.52
N ASN A 47 10.08 22.82 -5.73
CA ASN A 47 9.84 23.93 -6.65
C ASN A 47 8.63 24.74 -6.16
N MET A 48 8.88 25.74 -5.32
CA MET A 48 7.86 26.69 -4.89
C MET A 48 7.81 27.86 -5.88
N CYS A 49 6.61 28.26 -6.29
CA CYS A 49 6.43 29.59 -6.86
C CYS A 49 6.49 30.60 -5.71
N PHE A 50 7.22 31.72 -5.86
CA PHE A 50 7.43 32.77 -4.84
C PHE A 50 6.13 33.23 -4.13
N HIS A 51 4.98 33.10 -4.78
CA HIS A 51 3.66 33.46 -4.24
C HIS A 51 2.97 32.39 -3.36
N CYS A 52 3.53 31.19 -3.24
CA CYS A 52 2.92 30.09 -2.48
C CYS A 52 3.28 30.12 -0.98
N VAL A 53 4.26 30.93 -0.55
CA VAL A 53 4.57 31.17 0.87
C VAL A 53 3.53 32.14 1.42
N ASN A 54 2.38 31.60 1.84
CA ASN A 54 1.27 32.41 2.34
C ASN A 54 1.57 32.97 3.75
N GLU A 55 0.91 34.06 4.17
CA GLU A 55 1.09 34.68 5.49
C GLU A 55 0.92 33.70 6.67
N LYS A 56 0.12 32.64 6.47
CA LYS A 56 -0.03 31.52 7.43
C LYS A 56 1.25 30.72 7.63
N LEU A 57 1.99 30.44 6.56
CA LEU A 57 3.29 29.76 6.62
C LEU A 57 4.34 30.68 7.26
N LEU A 58 4.35 31.97 6.90
CA LEU A 58 5.23 32.97 7.50
C LEU A 58 5.03 33.06 9.02
N LYS A 59 3.79 33.24 9.49
CA LYS A 59 3.46 33.23 10.94
C LYS A 59 3.83 31.92 11.63
N GLN A 60 3.87 30.82 10.90
CA GLN A 60 4.29 29.50 11.40
C GLN A 60 5.80 29.28 11.34
N PHE A 61 6.63 30.09 10.68
CA PHE A 61 8.08 29.87 10.54
C PHE A 61 8.95 30.94 11.22
N TYR A 62 8.35 32.03 11.70
CA TYR A 62 9.06 33.20 12.26
C TYR A 62 10.04 32.91 13.39
N PHE A 63 9.93 31.79 14.10
CA PHE A 63 10.84 31.40 15.18
C PHE A 63 11.14 29.91 15.13
N PHE A 64 12.20 29.48 15.80
CA PHE A 64 12.64 28.07 15.89
C PHE A 64 11.52 27.05 16.17
N LEU A 65 10.55 27.40 17.04
CA LEU A 65 9.39 26.55 17.33
C LEU A 65 8.52 26.31 16.09
N GLY A 66 8.38 27.36 15.28
CA GLY A 66 7.66 27.34 14.03
C GLY A 66 8.31 26.44 12.98
N PHE A 67 9.61 26.61 12.76
CA PHE A 67 10.42 25.73 11.90
C PHE A 67 10.32 24.26 12.36
N THR A 68 10.41 24.01 13.67
CA THR A 68 10.26 22.67 14.25
C THR A 68 8.86 22.08 14.00
N ASN A 69 7.81 22.90 14.10
CA ASN A 69 6.44 22.48 13.84
C ASN A 69 6.20 22.17 12.36
N TYR A 70 6.80 22.93 11.45
CA TYR A 70 6.75 22.63 10.02
C TYR A 70 7.42 21.30 9.70
N MET A 71 8.65 21.08 10.19
CA MET A 71 9.38 19.82 9.97
C MET A 71 8.62 18.63 10.55
N ARG A 72 7.78 18.87 11.56
CA ARG A 72 6.86 17.89 12.11
C ARG A 72 5.58 17.76 11.31
N SER A 73 5.13 18.76 10.57
CA SER A 73 3.84 18.75 9.88
C SER A 73 3.81 17.74 8.72
N PRO A 74 2.63 17.43 8.15
CA PRO A 74 2.55 16.63 6.92
C PRO A 74 3.40 17.18 5.76
N ALA A 75 3.69 18.49 5.73
CA ALA A 75 4.53 19.10 4.70
C ALA A 75 6.04 18.85 4.91
N GLY A 76 6.46 18.49 6.13
CA GLY A 76 7.83 18.07 6.45
C GLY A 76 7.99 16.54 6.58
N ASP A 77 6.95 15.78 6.25
CA ASP A 77 6.99 14.33 6.19
C ASP A 77 7.77 13.89 4.95
N ILE A 78 8.56 12.83 5.09
CA ILE A 78 9.27 12.20 3.97
C ILE A 78 8.32 11.64 2.91
N PHE A 79 7.04 11.39 3.23
CA PHE A 79 6.04 11.00 2.25
C PHE A 79 5.56 12.21 1.45
N ASN A 80 5.62 12.13 0.13
CA ASN A 80 5.18 13.18 -0.78
C ASN A 80 3.70 13.53 -0.56
N PRO A 81 3.37 14.75 -0.12
CA PRO A 81 1.99 15.16 0.15
C PRO A 81 1.08 15.06 -1.08
N GLU A 82 1.60 15.26 -2.29
CA GLU A 82 0.84 15.12 -3.53
C GLU A 82 0.37 13.67 -3.77
N HIS A 83 0.98 12.70 -3.08
CA HIS A 83 0.65 11.29 -3.16
C HIS A 83 -0.45 10.87 -2.18
N TYR A 84 -0.95 11.80 -1.35
CA TYR A 84 -2.22 11.65 -0.64
C TYR A 84 -3.45 11.81 -1.55
N ASN A 85 -3.26 12.31 -2.77
CA ASN A 85 -4.28 12.38 -3.80
C ASN A 85 -3.94 11.46 -4.98
N VAL A 86 -4.93 11.17 -5.82
CA VAL A 86 -4.72 10.47 -7.08
C VAL A 86 -3.89 11.35 -8.01
N ASN A 87 -2.75 10.84 -8.47
CA ASN A 87 -1.77 11.59 -9.26
C ASN A 87 -1.18 10.81 -10.45
N GLN A 88 -1.64 9.58 -10.67
CA GLN A 88 -1.25 8.76 -11.80
C GLN A 88 -2.31 8.80 -12.90
N ASP A 89 -1.92 8.44 -14.13
CA ASP A 89 -2.87 8.25 -15.22
C ASP A 89 -3.80 7.06 -14.88
N MET A 90 -5.10 7.34 -14.73
CA MET A 90 -6.14 6.37 -14.39
C MET A 90 -6.92 5.88 -15.62
N THR A 91 -6.51 6.29 -16.82
CA THR A 91 -7.20 6.01 -18.08
C THR A 91 -6.61 4.83 -18.87
N GLN A 92 -5.54 4.21 -18.38
CA GLN A 92 -4.95 3.01 -19.00
C GLN A 92 -5.83 1.77 -18.75
N PRO A 93 -5.67 0.69 -19.53
CA PRO A 93 -6.35 -0.58 -19.27
C PRO A 93 -6.04 -1.14 -17.87
N LEU A 94 -7.01 -1.82 -17.23
CA LEU A 94 -6.85 -2.43 -15.89
C LEU A 94 -5.59 -3.30 -15.76
N CYS A 95 -5.18 -4.01 -16.82
CA CYS A 95 -3.98 -4.83 -16.80
C CYS A 95 -2.69 -4.04 -16.61
N ASN A 96 -2.71 -2.71 -16.74
CA ASN A 96 -1.59 -1.80 -16.52
C ASN A 96 -1.48 -1.32 -15.06
N TYR A 97 -2.34 -1.76 -14.14
CA TYR A 97 -2.27 -1.38 -12.73
C TYR A 97 -1.96 -2.58 -11.84
N PHE A 98 -1.20 -2.36 -10.79
CA PHE A 98 -1.27 -3.18 -9.58
C PHE A 98 -2.55 -2.82 -8.84
N ILE A 99 -3.24 -3.82 -8.29
CA ILE A 99 -4.56 -3.67 -7.68
C ILE A 99 -4.52 -4.29 -6.28
N ALA A 100 -4.84 -3.48 -5.27
CA ALA A 100 -4.87 -3.92 -3.87
C ALA A 100 -5.88 -5.04 -3.70
N SER A 101 -5.42 -6.23 -3.32
CA SER A 101 -6.23 -7.45 -3.34
C SER A 101 -6.14 -8.22 -2.04
N SER A 102 -7.29 -8.69 -1.55
CA SER A 102 -7.43 -9.51 -0.35
C SER A 102 -7.75 -10.96 -0.71
N HIS A 103 -7.24 -11.89 0.10
CA HIS A 103 -7.56 -13.30 0.06
C HIS A 103 -8.42 -13.68 1.26
N ASN A 104 -9.43 -14.53 1.06
CA ASN A 104 -10.39 -15.00 2.06
C ASN A 104 -10.83 -13.86 3.00
N THR A 105 -11.34 -12.78 2.39
CA THR A 105 -11.53 -11.47 3.03
C THR A 105 -12.37 -11.53 4.30
N TYR A 106 -13.27 -12.49 4.41
CA TYR A 106 -14.16 -12.68 5.55
C TYR A 106 -13.45 -13.14 6.84
N LEU A 107 -12.22 -13.68 6.78
CA LEU A 107 -11.54 -14.29 7.94
C LEU A 107 -10.86 -13.27 8.85
N MET A 108 -11.05 -13.42 10.17
CA MET A 108 -10.39 -12.63 11.22
C MET A 108 -9.03 -13.18 11.66
N GLY A 109 -8.72 -14.46 11.35
CA GLY A 109 -7.50 -15.12 11.81
C GLY A 109 -7.05 -16.24 10.87
N ASP A 110 -6.74 -17.40 11.43
CA ASP A 110 -6.29 -18.60 10.72
C ASP A 110 -7.34 -19.17 9.75
N GLN A 111 -6.91 -20.04 8.84
CA GLN A 111 -7.75 -20.62 7.79
C GLN A 111 -8.63 -21.78 8.29
N LEU A 112 -8.45 -22.29 9.51
CA LEU A 112 -9.09 -23.55 9.94
C LEU A 112 -10.24 -23.35 10.94
N MET A 113 -10.09 -22.42 11.88
CA MET A 113 -10.94 -22.31 13.07
C MET A 113 -11.39 -20.87 13.35
N SER A 114 -10.80 -19.88 12.67
CA SER A 114 -11.08 -18.48 12.98
C SER A 114 -12.50 -18.03 12.63
N GLN A 115 -12.90 -16.90 13.20
CA GLN A 115 -14.20 -16.29 12.91
C GLN A 115 -14.21 -15.66 11.52
N SER A 116 -15.32 -15.85 10.81
CA SER A 116 -15.71 -15.04 9.66
C SER A 116 -16.57 -13.88 10.11
N ARG A 117 -16.27 -12.66 9.64
CA ARG A 117 -17.04 -11.45 9.96
C ARG A 117 -17.30 -10.59 8.73
N VAL A 118 -18.50 -10.03 8.68
CA VAL A 118 -18.90 -9.10 7.62
C VAL A 118 -18.09 -7.79 7.69
N ASP A 119 -17.73 -7.36 8.91
CA ASP A 119 -16.93 -6.16 9.17
C ASP A 119 -15.56 -6.17 8.46
N MET A 120 -15.01 -7.36 8.17
CA MET A 120 -13.74 -7.46 7.47
C MET A 120 -13.79 -6.87 6.06
N TYR A 121 -14.91 -7.01 5.35
CA TYR A 121 -15.09 -6.38 4.05
C TYR A 121 -15.06 -4.85 4.17
N ALA A 122 -15.75 -4.29 5.17
CA ALA A 122 -15.74 -2.86 5.42
C ALA A 122 -14.33 -2.37 5.77
N TRP A 123 -13.59 -3.12 6.58
CA TRP A 123 -12.23 -2.77 7.00
C TRP A 123 -11.24 -2.80 5.82
N VAL A 124 -11.20 -3.87 5.02
CA VAL A 124 -10.27 -3.95 3.88
C VAL A 124 -10.59 -2.92 2.81
N LEU A 125 -11.88 -2.63 2.54
CA LEU A 125 -12.28 -1.62 1.56
C LEU A 125 -11.87 -0.22 2.01
N GLN A 126 -12.02 0.09 3.30
CA GLN A 126 -11.55 1.36 3.89
C GLN A 126 -10.02 1.47 3.94
N ALA A 127 -9.31 0.34 4.02
CA ALA A 127 -7.87 0.30 3.87
C ALA A 127 -7.38 0.57 2.44
N GLY A 128 -8.29 0.67 1.46
CA GLY A 128 -7.98 0.91 0.05
C GLY A 128 -7.97 -0.35 -0.82
N CYS A 129 -8.30 -1.53 -0.28
CA CYS A 129 -8.39 -2.76 -1.06
C CYS A 129 -9.49 -2.66 -2.12
N ARG A 130 -9.25 -3.15 -3.35
CA ARG A 130 -10.15 -3.07 -4.50
C ARG A 130 -10.52 -4.43 -5.08
N CYS A 131 -9.93 -5.53 -4.62
CA CYS A 131 -10.34 -6.88 -4.96
C CYS A 131 -10.57 -7.69 -3.69
N VAL A 132 -11.82 -8.10 -3.44
CA VAL A 132 -12.23 -8.85 -2.25
C VAL A 132 -12.75 -10.22 -2.65
N GLU A 133 -12.52 -11.21 -1.81
CA GLU A 133 -12.88 -12.62 -2.07
C GLU A 133 -14.08 -13.05 -1.24
N VAL A 134 -15.00 -13.79 -1.86
CA VAL A 134 -16.23 -14.29 -1.25
C VAL A 134 -16.42 -15.76 -1.62
N ASP A 135 -16.18 -16.64 -0.64
CA ASP A 135 -16.31 -18.10 -0.79
C ASP A 135 -17.73 -18.54 -0.46
N CYS A 136 -18.53 -18.79 -1.50
CA CYS A 136 -19.96 -19.01 -1.37
C CYS A 136 -20.29 -20.50 -1.32
N TRP A 137 -21.01 -20.92 -0.27
CA TRP A 137 -21.44 -22.29 -0.03
C TRP A 137 -22.94 -22.35 0.24
N ASP A 138 -23.55 -23.52 -0.03
CA ASP A 138 -24.95 -23.74 0.31
C ASP A 138 -25.16 -23.64 1.83
N GLY A 139 -26.08 -22.78 2.28
CA GLY A 139 -26.50 -22.69 3.67
C GLY A 139 -27.87 -23.31 3.93
N GLN A 140 -28.30 -23.24 5.19
CA GLN A 140 -29.61 -23.72 5.64
C GLN A 140 -30.74 -22.82 5.09
N ASP A 141 -31.97 -23.36 5.05
CA ASP A 141 -33.17 -22.63 4.58
C ASP A 141 -33.03 -22.00 3.18
N GLY A 142 -32.13 -22.55 2.37
CA GLY A 142 -31.84 -22.04 1.04
C GLY A 142 -31.15 -20.67 1.03
N GLU A 143 -30.52 -20.23 2.13
CA GLU A 143 -29.70 -19.01 2.18
C GLU A 143 -28.23 -19.32 1.88
N PRO A 144 -27.60 -18.68 0.87
CA PRO A 144 -26.18 -18.82 0.63
C PRO A 144 -25.36 -18.23 1.77
N ILE A 145 -24.29 -18.94 2.15
CA ILE A 145 -23.38 -18.54 3.22
C ILE A 145 -21.97 -18.33 2.68
N VAL A 146 -21.16 -17.63 3.46
CA VAL A 146 -19.74 -17.40 3.20
C VAL A 146 -18.91 -17.97 4.34
N HIS A 147 -17.98 -18.87 4.01
CA HIS A 147 -16.98 -19.42 4.92
C HIS A 147 -15.88 -20.15 4.16
N HIS A 148 -14.80 -20.53 4.84
CA HIS A 148 -13.77 -21.36 4.24
C HIS A 148 -14.23 -22.83 4.25
N GLY A 149 -14.48 -23.38 3.06
CA GLY A 149 -15.02 -24.72 2.86
C GLY A 149 -14.18 -25.80 3.53
N TYR A 150 -14.83 -26.87 4.00
CA TYR A 150 -14.18 -28.01 4.65
C TYR A 150 -13.35 -27.67 5.92
N THR A 151 -13.63 -26.52 6.55
CA THR A 151 -13.00 -26.09 7.82
C THR A 151 -14.04 -25.81 8.90
N LEU A 152 -13.60 -25.47 10.13
CA LEU A 152 -14.49 -25.07 11.24
C LEU A 152 -14.59 -23.54 11.39
N THR A 153 -14.18 -22.78 10.38
CA THR A 153 -14.39 -21.32 10.37
C THR A 153 -15.87 -20.99 10.50
N SER A 154 -16.20 -19.90 11.23
CA SER A 154 -17.60 -19.52 11.39
C SER A 154 -18.20 -19.06 10.05
N LYS A 155 -19.54 -19.04 9.97
CA LYS A 155 -20.28 -18.76 8.74
C LYS A 155 -20.98 -17.40 8.86
N ILE A 156 -21.03 -16.66 7.76
CA ILE A 156 -21.80 -15.41 7.63
C ILE A 156 -22.72 -15.51 6.42
N LEU A 157 -23.81 -14.74 6.38
CA LEU A 157 -24.73 -14.76 5.25
C LEU A 157 -24.12 -14.03 4.04
N PHE A 158 -24.29 -14.59 2.84
CA PHE A 158 -23.87 -13.93 1.61
C PHE A 158 -24.58 -12.59 1.42
N LYS A 159 -25.87 -12.50 1.78
CA LYS A 159 -26.66 -11.28 1.71
C LYS A 159 -25.99 -10.13 2.50
N ASP A 160 -25.67 -10.37 3.76
CA ASP A 160 -25.04 -9.38 4.65
C ASP A 160 -23.67 -8.92 4.12
N VAL A 161 -22.92 -9.85 3.51
CA VAL A 161 -21.65 -9.55 2.82
C VAL A 161 -21.87 -8.58 1.66
N ILE A 162 -22.84 -8.84 0.78
CA ILE A 162 -23.13 -7.97 -0.36
C ILE A 162 -23.68 -6.61 0.11
N GLU A 163 -24.54 -6.56 1.13
CA GLU A 163 -25.03 -5.30 1.74
C GLU A 163 -23.87 -4.46 2.30
N THR A 164 -22.90 -5.10 2.95
CA THR A 164 -21.73 -4.41 3.49
C THR A 164 -20.82 -3.92 2.38
N ILE A 165 -20.54 -4.74 1.37
CA ILE A 165 -19.76 -4.30 0.21
C ILE A 165 -20.45 -3.12 -0.48
N ASN A 166 -21.77 -3.18 -0.68
CA ASN A 166 -22.55 -2.10 -1.28
C ASN A 166 -22.38 -0.76 -0.56
N LYS A 167 -22.34 -0.80 0.77
CA LYS A 167 -22.20 0.36 1.65
C LYS A 167 -20.77 0.94 1.64
N TYR A 168 -19.75 0.09 1.65
CA TYR A 168 -18.35 0.51 1.85
C TYR A 168 -17.51 0.55 0.58
N ALA A 169 -17.98 -0.01 -0.54
CA ALA A 169 -17.22 -0.14 -1.80
C ALA A 169 -16.53 1.16 -2.20
N PHE A 170 -17.23 2.29 -2.10
CA PHE A 170 -16.77 3.57 -2.65
C PHE A 170 -16.55 4.69 -1.62
N ILE A 171 -16.52 4.38 -0.31
CA ILE A 171 -16.29 5.39 0.74
C ILE A 171 -14.86 5.94 0.67
N LYS A 172 -13.88 5.06 0.46
CA LYS A 172 -12.46 5.44 0.42
C LYS A 172 -12.05 6.07 -0.91
N THR A 173 -12.63 5.59 -2.01
CA THR A 173 -12.30 5.93 -3.39
C THR A 173 -13.42 5.42 -4.29
N ASP A 174 -13.69 6.10 -5.39
CA ASP A 174 -14.74 5.76 -6.36
C ASP A 174 -14.26 4.77 -7.45
N TYR A 175 -12.97 4.42 -7.48
CA TYR A 175 -12.45 3.42 -8.43
C TYR A 175 -13.04 2.02 -8.20
N PRO A 176 -13.12 1.21 -9.27
CA PRO A 176 -13.87 -0.04 -9.27
C PRO A 176 -13.47 -1.02 -8.17
N VAL A 177 -14.44 -1.83 -7.75
CA VAL A 177 -14.21 -2.96 -6.84
C VAL A 177 -14.42 -4.26 -7.62
N ILE A 178 -13.53 -5.23 -7.45
CA ILE A 178 -13.62 -6.57 -8.02
C ILE A 178 -14.09 -7.52 -6.92
N LEU A 179 -15.23 -8.15 -7.14
CA LEU A 179 -15.78 -9.20 -6.31
C LEU A 179 -15.33 -10.56 -6.87
N SER A 180 -14.33 -11.18 -6.25
CA SER A 180 -13.86 -12.53 -6.60
C SER A 180 -14.72 -13.56 -5.89
N ILE A 181 -15.74 -14.08 -6.57
CA ILE A 181 -16.62 -15.12 -6.06
C ILE A 181 -15.99 -16.49 -6.34
N GLU A 182 -15.78 -17.26 -5.28
CA GLU A 182 -15.55 -18.70 -5.36
C GLU A 182 -16.87 -19.42 -5.07
N ASN A 183 -17.44 -20.05 -6.09
CA ASN A 183 -18.82 -20.54 -6.04
C ASN A 183 -18.88 -22.07 -5.87
N HIS A 184 -19.37 -22.51 -4.73
CA HIS A 184 -19.64 -23.92 -4.38
C HIS A 184 -21.13 -24.18 -4.11
N CYS A 185 -22.00 -23.24 -4.47
CA CYS A 185 -23.45 -23.33 -4.23
C CYS A 185 -24.14 -24.20 -5.29
N SER A 186 -25.25 -24.82 -4.90
CA SER A 186 -26.24 -25.42 -5.81
C SER A 186 -26.83 -24.39 -6.76
N VAL A 187 -27.37 -24.84 -7.92
CA VAL A 187 -28.01 -23.94 -8.90
C VAL A 187 -29.13 -23.10 -8.28
N LEU A 188 -29.86 -23.64 -7.30
CA LEU A 188 -30.93 -22.91 -6.61
C LEU A 188 -30.37 -21.73 -5.80
N GLN A 189 -29.33 -21.96 -5.01
CA GLN A 189 -28.70 -20.89 -4.22
C GLN A 189 -27.87 -19.94 -5.08
N GLN A 190 -27.31 -20.40 -6.22
CA GLN A 190 -26.70 -19.51 -7.22
C GLN A 190 -27.70 -18.51 -7.80
N LYS A 191 -28.93 -18.93 -8.10
CA LYS A 191 -29.99 -18.00 -8.55
C LYS A 191 -30.30 -16.96 -7.47
N LYS A 192 -30.30 -17.37 -6.20
CA LYS A 192 -30.50 -16.46 -5.07
C LYS A 192 -29.34 -15.51 -4.85
N MET A 193 -28.10 -15.96 -5.01
CA MET A 193 -26.92 -15.09 -5.03
C MET A 193 -27.03 -14.04 -6.15
N ALA A 194 -27.44 -14.45 -7.36
CA ALA A 194 -27.63 -13.53 -8.48
C ALA A 194 -28.74 -12.49 -8.19
N GLN A 195 -29.85 -12.92 -7.58
CA GLN A 195 -30.90 -12.00 -7.12
C GLN A 195 -30.35 -10.97 -6.13
N TYR A 196 -29.65 -11.42 -5.08
CA TYR A 196 -29.03 -10.51 -4.10
C TYR A 196 -28.04 -9.54 -4.73
N LEU A 197 -27.18 -10.01 -5.64
CA LEU A 197 -26.26 -9.14 -6.36
C LEU A 197 -27.00 -8.05 -7.12
N VAL A 198 -28.03 -8.40 -7.91
CA VAL A 198 -28.80 -7.44 -8.71
C VAL A 198 -29.61 -6.48 -7.84
N GLU A 199 -30.32 -6.99 -6.84
CA GLU A 199 -31.19 -6.18 -5.97
C GLU A 199 -30.40 -5.21 -5.07
N ILE A 200 -29.26 -5.66 -4.52
CA ILE A 200 -28.48 -4.88 -3.56
C ILE A 200 -27.50 -3.93 -4.26
N LEU A 201 -26.79 -4.42 -5.30
CA LEU A 201 -25.75 -3.62 -5.97
C LEU A 201 -26.30 -2.77 -7.10
N GLY A 202 -27.44 -3.15 -7.70
CA GLY A 202 -28.15 -2.35 -8.71
C GLY A 202 -27.26 -1.83 -9.84
N ASP A 203 -27.24 -0.51 -10.00
CA ASP A 203 -26.49 0.22 -11.03
C ASP A 203 -24.97 0.06 -10.95
N LYS A 204 -24.45 -0.33 -9.77
CA LYS A 204 -23.01 -0.60 -9.59
C LYS A 204 -22.55 -1.83 -10.38
N LEU A 205 -23.45 -2.77 -10.72
CA LEU A 205 -23.13 -3.93 -11.56
C LEU A 205 -23.26 -3.66 -13.06
N ASP A 206 -23.96 -2.59 -13.44
CA ASP A 206 -24.21 -2.30 -14.84
C ASP A 206 -22.97 -1.71 -15.52
N VAL A 207 -22.33 -2.53 -16.36
CA VAL A 207 -21.18 -2.14 -17.20
C VAL A 207 -21.55 -1.97 -18.67
N SER A 208 -22.84 -1.98 -19.03
CA SER A 208 -23.29 -1.88 -20.43
C SER A 208 -22.86 -0.57 -21.12
N SER A 209 -22.71 0.51 -20.34
CA SER A 209 -22.23 1.81 -20.83
C SER A 209 -20.72 1.85 -21.07
N VAL A 210 -19.97 0.86 -20.59
CA VAL A 210 -18.51 0.77 -20.73
C VAL A 210 -18.23 0.21 -22.12
N LYS A 211 -17.87 1.09 -23.06
CA LYS A 211 -17.49 0.67 -24.41
C LYS A 211 -16.28 -0.26 -24.32
N ALA A 212 -16.46 -1.51 -24.74
CA ALA A 212 -15.33 -2.39 -25.01
C ALA A 212 -14.51 -1.72 -26.14
N GLU A 213 -13.21 -1.51 -25.92
CA GLU A 213 -12.36 -1.04 -27.01
C GLU A 213 -12.39 -2.08 -28.15
N GLU A 214 -12.51 -1.63 -29.40
CA GLU A 214 -12.42 -2.49 -30.59
C GLU A 214 -11.10 -3.30 -30.63
N SER A 215 -10.08 -2.81 -29.91
CA SER A 215 -8.78 -3.45 -29.70
C SER A 215 -8.81 -4.71 -28.82
N GLY A 216 -9.93 -4.98 -28.13
CA GLY A 216 -10.09 -6.07 -27.17
C GLY A 216 -9.40 -5.84 -25.82
N ARG A 217 -8.90 -4.63 -25.55
CA ARG A 217 -8.26 -4.24 -24.28
C ARG A 217 -9.29 -4.14 -23.14
N LEU A 218 -8.79 -4.33 -21.92
CA LEU A 218 -9.59 -4.12 -20.71
C LEU A 218 -9.95 -2.64 -20.54
N PRO A 219 -11.12 -2.31 -19.96
CA PRO A 219 -11.46 -0.95 -19.57
C PRO A 219 -10.48 -0.39 -18.54
N SER A 220 -10.52 0.92 -18.32
CA SER A 220 -9.67 1.61 -17.36
C SER A 220 -10.34 1.76 -16.00
N PRO A 221 -9.56 1.97 -14.91
CA PRO A 221 -10.15 2.37 -13.63
C PRO A 221 -11.09 3.58 -13.76
N GLU A 222 -10.70 4.56 -14.60
CA GLU A 222 -11.50 5.75 -14.90
C GLU A 222 -12.88 5.43 -15.46
N SER A 223 -12.95 4.59 -16.50
CA SER A 223 -14.23 4.28 -17.15
C SER A 223 -15.14 3.37 -16.32
N LEU A 224 -14.60 2.81 -15.23
CA LEU A 224 -15.26 1.88 -14.32
C LEU A 224 -15.52 2.48 -12.93
N ARG A 225 -15.41 3.80 -12.77
CA ARG A 225 -15.77 4.48 -11.50
C ARG A 225 -17.18 4.09 -11.06
N GLY A 226 -17.32 3.81 -9.77
CA GLY A 226 -18.57 3.41 -9.14
C GLY A 226 -19.04 2.01 -9.51
N LYS A 227 -18.25 1.23 -10.26
CA LYS A 227 -18.63 -0.12 -10.72
C LYS A 227 -18.03 -1.23 -9.87
N ILE A 228 -18.83 -2.28 -9.67
CA ILE A 228 -18.43 -3.53 -9.03
C ILE A 228 -18.38 -4.61 -10.11
N LEU A 229 -17.20 -5.16 -10.32
CA LEU A 229 -16.95 -6.22 -11.30
C LEU A 229 -17.04 -7.58 -10.63
N VAL A 230 -17.88 -8.48 -11.13
CA VAL A 230 -17.98 -9.84 -10.60
C VAL A 230 -17.04 -10.75 -11.37
N LYS A 231 -15.99 -11.24 -10.69
CA LYS A 231 -15.14 -12.33 -11.17
C LYS A 231 -15.66 -13.62 -10.58
N VAL A 232 -16.18 -14.52 -11.42
CA VAL A 232 -16.57 -15.88 -11.05
C VAL A 232 -15.91 -16.86 -12.02
N LYS A 233 -15.56 -18.06 -11.55
CA LYS A 233 -15.14 -19.11 -12.48
C LYS A 233 -16.33 -19.44 -13.38
N ALA A 234 -16.17 -19.27 -14.70
CA ALA A 234 -17.21 -19.62 -15.65
C ALA A 234 -17.60 -21.09 -15.42
N LEU A 235 -18.83 -21.31 -14.96
CA LEU A 235 -19.49 -22.60 -15.09
C LEU A 235 -19.75 -22.82 -16.58
N SER A 236 -19.79 -24.07 -17.03
CA SER A 236 -20.13 -24.41 -18.42
C SER A 236 -21.39 -23.67 -18.89
N ASP A 237 -21.57 -23.58 -20.21
CA ASP A 237 -22.51 -22.73 -20.98
C ASP A 237 -23.98 -22.60 -20.50
N LEU A 238 -24.40 -23.28 -19.43
CA LEU A 238 -25.75 -23.31 -18.87
C LEU A 238 -26.11 -22.20 -17.87
N VAL A 239 -25.17 -21.40 -17.34
CA VAL A 239 -25.50 -20.36 -16.33
C VAL A 239 -25.02 -18.98 -16.77
N LYS A 240 -25.70 -18.40 -17.78
CA LYS A 240 -25.56 -17.00 -18.19
C LYS A 240 -26.44 -16.07 -17.32
N TYR A 241 -26.14 -15.92 -16.03
CA TYR A 241 -26.90 -15.01 -15.14
C TYR A 241 -26.13 -13.76 -14.70
N THR A 242 -24.90 -13.56 -15.15
CA THR A 242 -24.17 -12.31 -15.00
C THR A 242 -23.51 -11.96 -16.32
N CYS A 243 -24.02 -10.92 -16.98
CA CYS A 243 -23.42 -10.16 -18.08
C CYS A 243 -22.09 -10.71 -18.65
N SER A 244 -22.19 -11.75 -19.46
CA SER A 244 -21.34 -11.89 -20.65
C SER A 244 -21.97 -11.02 -21.75
N VAL A 245 -21.89 -9.70 -21.57
CA VAL A 245 -22.18 -8.77 -22.65
C VAL A 245 -20.88 -8.59 -23.42
N ALA A 246 -20.86 -9.11 -24.64
CA ALA A 246 -19.77 -9.15 -25.63
C ALA A 246 -18.65 -10.20 -25.39
N ASN A 247 -18.48 -11.09 -26.38
CA ASN A 247 -17.27 -11.91 -26.68
C ASN A 247 -16.10 -11.74 -25.68
N CYS A 248 -16.06 -12.57 -24.64
CA CYS A 248 -15.26 -12.33 -23.44
C CYS A 248 -13.72 -12.44 -23.67
N SER A 249 -13.05 -11.31 -23.90
CA SER A 249 -11.58 -11.18 -23.83
C SER A 249 -11.05 -10.91 -22.41
N TRP A 250 -11.92 -10.90 -21.38
CA TRP A 250 -11.62 -10.37 -20.03
C TRP A 250 -11.40 -11.49 -19.00
N GLN A 251 -10.51 -12.43 -19.30
CA GLN A 251 -10.24 -13.57 -18.41
C GLN A 251 -9.24 -13.20 -17.31
N VAL A 252 -9.56 -13.53 -16.06
CA VAL A 252 -8.63 -13.46 -14.93
C VAL A 252 -8.11 -14.86 -14.62
N SER A 253 -6.79 -15.07 -14.73
CA SER A 253 -6.16 -16.34 -14.36
C SER A 253 -5.79 -16.34 -12.89
N SER A 254 -6.38 -17.26 -12.10
CA SER A 254 -6.07 -17.41 -10.67
C SER A 254 -5.03 -18.52 -10.47
N LEU A 255 -3.94 -18.22 -9.75
CA LEU A 255 -2.80 -19.11 -9.53
C LEU A 255 -2.40 -19.09 -8.05
N SER A 256 -2.10 -20.26 -7.47
CA SER A 256 -1.46 -20.30 -6.15
C SER A 256 -0.05 -19.72 -6.21
N GLU A 257 0.47 -19.22 -5.08
CA GLU A 257 1.84 -18.70 -4.98
C GLU A 257 2.87 -19.70 -5.52
N THR A 258 2.72 -20.99 -5.21
CA THR A 258 3.64 -22.05 -5.65
C THR A 258 3.65 -22.17 -7.18
N LYS A 259 2.46 -22.12 -7.80
CA LYS A 259 2.35 -22.21 -9.26
C LYS A 259 2.87 -20.96 -9.94
N ALA A 260 2.62 -19.79 -9.37
CA ALA A 260 3.13 -18.53 -9.85
C ALA A 260 4.67 -18.51 -9.82
N HIS A 261 5.29 -18.91 -8.69
CA HIS A 261 6.74 -19.04 -8.58
C HIS A 261 7.33 -20.04 -9.58
N GLN A 262 6.66 -21.17 -9.82
CA GLN A 262 7.07 -22.12 -10.86
C GLN A 262 7.07 -21.47 -12.26
N LEU A 263 6.03 -20.71 -12.60
CA LEU A 263 5.94 -20.00 -13.89
C LEU A 263 7.01 -18.91 -14.01
N MET A 264 7.34 -18.21 -12.92
CA MET A 264 8.42 -17.24 -12.89
C MET A 264 9.78 -17.89 -13.18
N GLN A 265 10.04 -19.08 -12.63
CA GLN A 265 11.30 -19.79 -12.86
C GLN A 265 11.39 -20.38 -14.28
N GLN A 266 10.28 -20.93 -14.79
CA GLN A 266 10.30 -21.70 -16.04
C GLN A 266 9.97 -20.85 -17.29
N LYS A 267 9.14 -19.82 -17.14
CA LYS A 267 8.52 -19.07 -18.26
C LYS A 267 8.33 -17.57 -17.96
N ALA A 268 9.31 -16.94 -17.29
CA ALA A 268 9.25 -15.52 -16.88
C ALA A 268 8.79 -14.56 -17.99
N ALA A 269 9.43 -14.63 -19.17
CA ALA A 269 9.14 -13.72 -20.28
C ALA A 269 7.70 -13.84 -20.77
N SER A 270 7.21 -15.08 -20.94
CA SER A 270 5.82 -15.33 -21.34
C SER A 270 4.83 -14.87 -20.26
N PHE A 271 5.18 -15.00 -18.98
CA PHE A 271 4.32 -14.56 -17.89
C PHE A 271 4.23 -13.03 -17.80
N ILE A 272 5.33 -12.32 -18.04
CA ILE A 272 5.32 -10.85 -18.15
C ILE A 272 4.46 -10.40 -19.33
N LEU A 273 4.63 -11.01 -20.51
CA LEU A 273 3.82 -10.70 -21.69
C LEU A 273 2.33 -11.00 -21.48
N PHE A 274 2.01 -12.07 -20.74
CA PHE A 274 0.64 -12.39 -20.34
C PHE A 274 0.04 -11.25 -19.50
N ASN A 275 0.78 -10.78 -18.50
CA ASN A 275 0.36 -9.70 -17.59
C ASN A 275 0.27 -8.31 -18.26
N GLN A 276 0.71 -8.15 -19.51
CA GLN A 276 0.50 -6.92 -20.30
C GLN A 276 -0.89 -6.85 -20.93
N ARG A 277 -1.59 -7.99 -21.02
CA ARG A 277 -2.87 -8.09 -21.75
C ARG A 277 -4.01 -8.62 -20.88
N GLN A 278 -3.69 -9.47 -19.91
CA GLN A 278 -4.66 -10.14 -19.04
C GLN A 278 -4.33 -9.87 -17.57
N LEU A 279 -5.31 -10.16 -16.71
CA LEU A 279 -5.15 -10.05 -15.26
C LEU A 279 -4.74 -11.40 -14.67
N SER A 280 -3.69 -11.40 -13.86
CA SER A 280 -3.32 -12.53 -13.01
C SER A 280 -3.70 -12.26 -11.57
N ARG A 281 -4.43 -13.19 -10.96
CA ARG A 281 -4.67 -13.25 -9.52
C ARG A 281 -3.78 -14.29 -8.88
N ILE A 282 -2.98 -13.87 -7.91
CA ILE A 282 -2.11 -14.75 -7.13
C ILE A 282 -2.65 -14.82 -5.72
N TYR A 283 -2.75 -16.02 -5.14
CA TYR A 283 -3.27 -16.21 -3.80
C TYR A 283 -2.38 -17.14 -2.96
N PRO A 284 -2.44 -17.03 -1.62
CA PRO A 284 -1.63 -17.82 -0.71
C PRO A 284 -1.80 -19.34 -0.92
N SER A 285 -0.73 -20.10 -0.68
CA SER A 285 -0.82 -21.56 -0.68
C SER A 285 -1.74 -22.08 0.43
N SER A 286 -2.46 -23.17 0.18
CA SER A 286 -3.28 -23.85 1.20
C SER A 286 -2.47 -24.38 2.39
N TYR A 287 -1.15 -24.50 2.26
CA TYR A 287 -0.25 -24.83 3.38
C TYR A 287 -0.14 -23.70 4.42
N ARG A 288 -0.54 -22.47 4.09
CA ARG A 288 -0.51 -21.31 5.01
C ARG A 288 -1.77 -21.26 5.88
N VAL A 289 -1.97 -22.33 6.64
CA VAL A 289 -3.15 -22.48 7.52
C VAL A 289 -3.21 -21.43 8.61
N ASP A 290 -2.07 -20.85 8.99
CA ASP A 290 -1.93 -19.74 9.94
C ASP A 290 -2.28 -18.37 9.33
N SER A 291 -2.72 -18.33 8.08
CA SER A 291 -2.94 -17.11 7.30
C SER A 291 -1.68 -16.27 7.09
N SER A 292 -0.48 -16.86 7.17
CA SER A 292 0.76 -16.15 6.79
C SER A 292 0.69 -15.66 5.33
N ASN A 293 1.54 -14.70 4.99
CA ASN A 293 1.60 -14.11 3.66
C ASN A 293 2.93 -14.41 2.95
N PHE A 294 2.89 -14.66 1.65
CA PHE A 294 4.07 -14.76 0.78
C PHE A 294 4.60 -13.38 0.39
N ASN A 295 5.87 -13.26 0.03
CA ASN A 295 6.44 -11.98 -0.42
C ASN A 295 5.80 -11.54 -1.77
N PRO A 296 5.11 -10.39 -1.85
CA PRO A 296 4.43 -9.96 -3.06
C PRO A 296 5.39 -9.35 -4.11
N GLN A 297 6.56 -8.88 -3.69
CA GLN A 297 7.49 -8.14 -4.54
C GLN A 297 7.90 -8.90 -5.82
N PRO A 298 8.29 -10.20 -5.77
CA PRO A 298 8.66 -10.92 -6.97
C PRO A 298 7.52 -11.03 -8.00
N LEU A 299 6.26 -11.08 -7.54
CA LEU A 299 5.08 -11.19 -8.40
C LEU A 299 4.71 -9.83 -9.01
N TRP A 300 4.85 -8.75 -8.23
CA TRP A 300 4.77 -7.40 -8.79
C TRP A 300 5.85 -7.17 -9.85
N SER A 301 7.08 -7.65 -9.64
CA SER A 301 8.16 -7.58 -10.62
C SER A 301 7.87 -8.33 -11.93
N THR A 302 6.94 -9.30 -11.93
CA THR A 302 6.45 -9.95 -13.16
C THR A 302 5.17 -9.34 -13.72
N GLY A 303 4.69 -8.24 -13.13
CA GLY A 303 3.52 -7.51 -13.60
C GLY A 303 2.17 -8.06 -13.14
N CYS A 304 2.15 -9.01 -12.21
CA CYS A 304 0.91 -9.56 -11.64
C CYS A 304 0.14 -8.45 -10.92
N GLN A 305 -1.14 -8.31 -11.24
CA GLN A 305 -1.96 -7.18 -10.80
C GLN A 305 -2.65 -7.46 -9.47
N LEU A 306 -3.28 -8.64 -9.34
CA LEU A 306 -4.14 -9.02 -8.23
C LEU A 306 -3.37 -9.96 -7.28
N VAL A 307 -2.34 -9.45 -6.62
CA VAL A 307 -1.57 -10.21 -5.64
C VAL A 307 -2.31 -10.19 -4.31
N ALA A 308 -3.14 -11.20 -4.08
CA ALA A 308 -4.05 -11.29 -2.94
C ALA A 308 -3.32 -11.74 -1.67
N LEU A 309 -3.53 -11.02 -0.57
CA LEU A 309 -2.91 -11.27 0.72
C LEU A 309 -3.99 -11.44 1.80
N ASN A 310 -3.66 -12.18 2.85
CA ASN A 310 -4.45 -12.27 4.08
C ASN A 310 -4.29 -10.95 4.85
N TYR A 311 -5.29 -10.07 4.79
CA TYR A 311 -5.20 -8.73 5.40
C TYR A 311 -5.24 -8.79 6.93
N GLN A 312 -5.86 -9.81 7.51
CA GLN A 312 -5.90 -10.03 8.96
C GLN A 312 -4.52 -10.36 9.57
N SER A 313 -3.55 -10.74 8.75
CA SER A 313 -2.20 -11.11 9.20
C SER A 313 -1.25 -9.93 9.09
N GLU A 314 -1.10 -9.21 10.20
CA GLU A 314 -0.11 -8.14 10.35
C GLU A 314 1.33 -8.66 10.19
N GLY A 315 2.23 -7.76 9.81
CA GLY A 315 3.66 -8.06 9.68
C GLY A 315 4.28 -7.50 8.42
N ARG A 316 5.55 -7.86 8.16
CA ARG A 316 6.37 -7.32 7.07
C ARG A 316 5.62 -7.27 5.75
N VAL A 317 5.00 -8.37 5.34
CA VAL A 317 4.37 -8.47 4.03
C VAL A 317 3.20 -7.51 3.86
N LEU A 318 2.30 -7.42 4.85
CA LEU A 318 1.17 -6.50 4.79
C LEU A 318 1.64 -5.04 4.87
N GLN A 319 2.73 -4.75 5.59
CA GLN A 319 3.38 -3.43 5.58
C GLN A 319 3.87 -3.05 4.18
N LEU A 320 4.47 -3.98 3.42
CA LEU A 320 4.87 -3.72 2.02
C LEU A 320 3.67 -3.42 1.13
N ASN A 321 2.59 -4.20 1.26
CA ASN A 321 1.35 -3.99 0.54
C ASN A 321 0.76 -2.61 0.84
N ARG A 322 0.63 -2.26 2.12
CA ARG A 322 0.16 -0.94 2.54
C ARG A 322 1.06 0.17 1.98
N ALA A 323 2.38 0.07 2.09
CA ALA A 323 3.29 1.09 1.59
C ALA A 323 3.15 1.34 0.08
N LYS A 324 3.02 0.26 -0.72
CA LYS A 324 2.80 0.37 -2.16
C LYS A 324 1.48 1.08 -2.45
N PHE A 325 0.39 0.61 -1.86
CA PHE A 325 -0.96 1.08 -2.17
C PHE A 325 -1.37 2.36 -1.45
N TYR A 326 -0.64 2.80 -0.43
CA TYR A 326 -0.84 4.10 0.21
C TYR A 326 -0.53 5.27 -0.72
N SER A 327 0.28 5.02 -1.75
CA SER A 327 0.55 5.96 -2.83
C SER A 327 -0.69 6.18 -3.72
N ASN A 328 -0.65 7.19 -4.60
CA ASN A 328 -1.73 7.52 -5.53
C ASN A 328 -3.09 7.70 -4.81
N GLY A 329 -3.07 8.38 -3.66
CA GLY A 329 -4.23 8.71 -2.86
C GLY A 329 -4.85 7.55 -2.08
N ASN A 330 -4.11 6.46 -1.90
CA ASN A 330 -4.64 5.23 -1.34
C ASN A 330 -5.93 4.75 -2.04
N CYS A 331 -5.93 4.88 -3.36
CA CYS A 331 -7.08 4.57 -4.20
C CYS A 331 -7.14 3.09 -4.61
N GLY A 332 -6.12 2.31 -4.22
CA GLY A 332 -6.02 0.87 -4.44
C GLY A 332 -5.55 0.44 -5.83
N TYR A 333 -5.28 1.40 -6.72
CA TYR A 333 -4.73 1.19 -8.06
C TYR A 333 -3.41 1.94 -8.20
N ILE A 334 -2.33 1.23 -8.58
CA ILE A 334 -1.01 1.82 -8.83
C ILE A 334 -0.58 1.47 -10.25
N LEU A 335 -0.39 2.48 -11.09
CA LEU A 335 0.06 2.31 -12.47
C LEU A 335 1.42 1.61 -12.50
N LYS A 336 1.53 0.58 -13.34
CA LYS A 336 2.77 -0.14 -13.56
C LYS A 336 3.78 0.74 -14.31
N PRO A 337 5.09 0.54 -14.10
CA PRO A 337 6.13 1.16 -14.91
C PRO A 337 5.89 0.92 -16.41
N ALA A 338 6.15 1.93 -17.25
CA ALA A 338 5.89 1.84 -18.69
C ALA A 338 6.60 0.63 -19.36
N CYS A 339 7.82 0.30 -18.91
CA CYS A 339 8.58 -0.86 -19.39
C CYS A 339 7.92 -2.22 -19.07
N MET A 340 6.86 -2.25 -18.25
CA MET A 340 6.06 -3.43 -17.91
C MET A 340 4.71 -3.49 -18.63
N CYS A 341 4.29 -2.41 -19.30
CA CYS A 341 2.99 -2.32 -19.94
C CYS A 341 3.02 -2.73 -21.42
N VAL A 342 4.18 -2.61 -22.09
CA VAL A 342 4.32 -2.92 -23.52
C VAL A 342 5.68 -3.54 -23.83
N GLY A 343 5.67 -4.65 -24.58
CA GLY A 343 6.85 -5.22 -25.23
C GLY A 343 7.74 -6.06 -24.32
N LEU A 344 8.94 -6.40 -24.80
CA LEU A 344 9.95 -7.08 -23.98
C LEU A 344 10.47 -6.10 -22.91
N PHE A 345 10.53 -6.56 -21.66
CA PHE A 345 11.02 -5.78 -20.52
C PHE A 345 12.41 -5.21 -20.84
N ARG A 346 12.46 -3.91 -21.14
CA ARG A 346 13.69 -3.17 -21.43
C ARG A 346 14.13 -2.44 -20.16
N LYS A 347 15.45 -2.41 -19.91
CA LYS A 347 16.04 -1.73 -18.75
C LYS A 347 15.50 -0.30 -18.65
N CYS A 348 14.82 -0.02 -17.54
CA CYS A 348 14.40 1.31 -17.15
C CYS A 348 15.64 2.08 -16.60
N SER A 349 15.59 3.42 -16.59
CA SER A 349 16.68 4.31 -16.18
C SER A 349 17.11 4.09 -14.72
N PHE A 350 18.41 4.01 -14.44
CA PHE A 350 18.92 3.90 -13.06
C PHE A 350 18.89 5.25 -12.35
N ARG A 351 18.71 5.23 -11.02
CA ARG A 351 18.85 6.40 -10.15
C ARG A 351 19.67 6.05 -8.91
N GLN A 352 20.70 6.86 -8.64
CA GLN A 352 21.37 6.83 -7.34
C GLN A 352 20.57 7.69 -6.36
N PHE A 353 20.42 7.22 -5.13
CA PHE A 353 19.75 7.96 -4.07
C PHE A 353 20.55 7.89 -2.78
N THR A 354 20.79 9.05 -2.19
CA THR A 354 21.49 9.22 -0.92
C THR A 354 20.48 9.51 0.16
N LEU A 355 20.57 8.79 1.27
CA LEU A 355 19.74 8.97 2.44
C LEU A 355 20.58 9.48 3.62
N ASP A 356 20.38 10.74 3.98
CA ASP A 356 20.98 11.31 5.18
C ASP A 356 20.10 11.03 6.41
N LEU A 357 20.63 10.28 7.38
CA LEU A 357 19.97 9.92 8.64
C LEU A 357 20.53 10.76 9.79
N HIS A 358 19.76 11.76 10.22
CA HIS A 358 20.21 12.66 11.28
C HIS A 358 19.70 12.26 12.67
N VAL A 359 18.40 12.38 12.95
CA VAL A 359 17.86 12.29 14.33
C VAL A 359 16.43 11.74 14.37
N LEU A 360 16.18 10.75 15.23
CA LEU A 360 14.84 10.26 15.62
C LEU A 360 14.48 10.79 17.03
N ARG A 361 13.20 10.75 17.41
CA ARG A 361 12.74 11.27 18.71
C ARG A 361 11.68 10.36 19.32
N HIS A 362 11.73 10.23 20.65
CA HIS A 362 10.75 9.48 21.46
C HIS A 362 10.56 8.03 20.99
N LEU A 363 11.65 7.27 20.97
CA LEU A 363 11.59 5.83 20.85
C LEU A 363 11.29 5.27 22.25
N SER A 364 10.03 4.90 22.48
CA SER A 364 9.60 4.29 23.74
C SER A 364 9.37 2.80 23.53
N THR A 365 10.01 1.98 24.35
CA THR A 365 9.75 0.55 24.46
C THR A 365 8.98 0.25 25.74
N SER A 366 8.45 -0.97 25.85
CA SER A 366 7.83 -1.48 27.08
C SER A 366 8.84 -1.93 28.13
N SER A 367 10.15 -1.89 27.84
CA SER A 367 11.21 -2.25 28.77
C SER A 367 11.45 -1.15 29.81
N GLN A 368 11.87 -1.53 31.02
CA GLN A 368 12.21 -0.58 32.09
C GLN A 368 13.58 0.08 31.88
N TRP A 369 14.35 -0.37 30.89
CA TRP A 369 15.71 0.05 30.60
C TRP A 369 15.74 1.08 29.49
N ILE A 370 16.76 1.95 29.51
CA ILE A 370 17.01 2.87 28.41
C ILE A 370 17.50 2.03 27.23
N ILE A 371 17.00 2.36 26.05
CA ILE A 371 17.29 1.62 24.82
C ILE A 371 18.57 2.12 24.14
N ASP A 372 19.17 1.23 23.34
CA ASP A 372 20.37 1.42 22.54
C ASP A 372 20.01 1.41 21.04
N PRO A 373 19.37 2.48 20.50
CA PRO A 373 18.75 2.40 19.20
C PRO A 373 19.74 2.45 18.04
N PHE A 374 19.43 1.68 16.99
CA PHE A 374 19.99 1.86 15.65
C PHE A 374 18.91 1.73 14.57
N VAL A 375 19.21 2.23 13.37
CA VAL A 375 18.29 2.22 12.23
C VAL A 375 18.84 1.31 11.14
N GLU A 376 18.06 0.31 10.76
CA GLU A 376 18.28 -0.47 9.53
C GLU A 376 17.40 0.12 8.40
N VAL A 377 17.99 0.29 7.23
CA VAL A 377 17.29 0.70 6.01
C VAL A 377 17.40 -0.41 4.97
N GLU A 378 16.26 -0.96 4.59
CA GLU A 378 16.12 -2.03 3.61
C GLU A 378 15.50 -1.49 2.32
N ILE A 379 16.18 -1.70 1.19
CA ILE A 379 15.61 -1.47 -0.15
C ILE A 379 14.99 -2.78 -0.64
N ILE A 380 13.72 -2.71 -1.05
CA ILE A 380 12.93 -3.86 -1.49
C ILE A 380 12.45 -3.59 -2.91
N GLY A 381 12.92 -4.34 -3.89
CA GLY A 381 12.65 -4.04 -5.28
C GLY A 381 12.90 -5.22 -6.21
N LEU A 382 13.54 -4.94 -7.34
CA LEU A 382 14.16 -5.99 -8.13
C LEU A 382 15.31 -6.65 -7.34
N PRO A 383 15.70 -7.90 -7.65
CA PRO A 383 16.82 -8.55 -6.96
C PRO A 383 18.13 -7.74 -6.96
N VAL A 384 18.37 -6.95 -8.01
CA VAL A 384 19.55 -6.07 -8.13
C VAL A 384 19.48 -4.83 -7.23
N ASP A 385 18.29 -4.44 -6.80
CA ASP A 385 18.05 -3.28 -5.93
C ASP A 385 17.98 -3.68 -4.45
N CYS A 386 17.79 -4.97 -4.16
CA CYS A 386 17.64 -5.45 -2.79
C CYS A 386 18.96 -5.35 -2.02
N CYS A 387 19.01 -4.44 -1.06
CA CYS A 387 20.14 -4.26 -0.15
C CYS A 387 19.69 -3.73 1.21
N LYS A 388 20.57 -3.82 2.20
CA LYS A 388 20.36 -3.34 3.55
C LYS A 388 21.62 -2.65 4.04
N GLU A 389 21.44 -1.50 4.68
CA GLU A 389 22.49 -0.81 5.41
C GLU A 389 21.93 -0.43 6.78
N GLN A 390 22.81 -0.25 7.76
CA GLN A 390 22.42 0.15 9.11
C GLN A 390 23.34 1.23 9.64
N THR A 391 22.82 2.05 10.55
CA THR A 391 23.61 3.02 11.30
C THR A 391 24.40 2.35 12.41
N ARG A 392 25.28 3.10 13.08
CA ARG A 392 25.82 2.70 14.39
C ARG A 392 24.72 2.64 15.44
N VAL A 393 25.04 1.95 16.54
CA VAL A 393 24.24 1.95 17.77
C VAL A 393 24.50 3.25 18.53
N VAL A 394 23.45 3.83 19.12
CA VAL A 394 23.56 4.97 20.04
C VAL A 394 23.23 4.45 21.44
N ASP A 395 24.24 4.37 22.29
CA ASP A 395 24.08 3.82 23.64
C ASP A 395 23.23 4.74 24.55
N ASP A 396 22.36 4.13 25.35
CA ASP A 396 21.52 4.72 26.41
C ASP A 396 20.76 5.99 25.97
N ASN A 397 20.21 6.01 24.74
CA ASN A 397 19.48 7.18 24.25
C ASN A 397 18.27 6.86 23.35
N GLY A 398 17.15 6.49 23.95
CA GLY A 398 15.85 6.42 23.27
C GLY A 398 15.12 7.76 23.06
N PHE A 399 15.53 8.82 23.74
CA PHE A 399 14.78 10.07 23.77
C PHE A 399 15.00 10.92 22.52
N ASN A 400 16.26 11.06 22.08
CA ASN A 400 16.67 11.85 20.92
C ASN A 400 17.99 11.34 20.30
N PRO A 401 18.09 10.06 19.91
CA PRO A 401 19.31 9.50 19.33
C PRO A 401 19.73 10.28 18.07
N MET A 402 21.03 10.56 17.97
CA MET A 402 21.65 11.26 16.85
C MET A 402 22.71 10.34 16.22
N TRP A 403 22.45 9.89 15.00
CA TRP A 403 23.41 9.06 14.26
C TRP A 403 24.42 9.89 13.49
N GLU A 404 23.95 10.97 12.84
CA GLU A 404 24.76 11.82 11.95
C GLU A 404 25.45 11.04 10.83
N GLU A 405 24.75 10.05 10.26
CA GLU A 405 25.27 9.14 9.25
C GLU A 405 24.52 9.28 7.92
N THR A 406 25.27 9.13 6.83
CA THR A 406 24.72 9.09 5.46
C THR A 406 24.81 7.67 4.92
N LEU A 407 23.67 7.10 4.55
CA LEU A 407 23.58 5.81 3.87
C LEU A 407 23.34 6.05 2.37
N VAL A 408 24.10 5.38 1.51
CA VAL A 408 24.02 5.56 0.04
C VAL A 408 23.50 4.29 -0.61
N PHE A 409 22.46 4.42 -1.43
CA PHE A 409 21.84 3.29 -2.14
C PHE A 409 21.82 3.55 -3.65
N THR A 410 21.98 2.48 -4.44
CA THR A 410 21.80 2.54 -5.90
C THR A 410 20.55 1.76 -6.27
N VAL A 411 19.57 2.42 -6.89
CA VAL A 411 18.28 1.83 -7.24
C VAL A 411 18.07 1.88 -8.75
N HIS A 412 18.01 0.71 -9.37
CA HIS A 412 17.88 0.52 -10.81
C HIS A 412 16.43 0.65 -11.27
N MET A 413 15.45 0.27 -10.46
CA MET A 413 14.02 0.45 -10.77
C MET A 413 13.23 1.13 -9.64
N PRO A 414 13.42 2.46 -9.48
CA PRO A 414 12.74 3.28 -8.47
C PRO A 414 11.21 3.09 -8.41
N GLU A 415 10.57 2.88 -9.56
CA GLU A 415 9.11 2.76 -9.67
C GLU A 415 8.56 1.46 -9.08
N LEU A 416 9.40 0.44 -8.87
CA LEU A 416 9.06 -0.79 -8.17
C LEU A 416 9.64 -0.90 -6.77
N ALA A 417 10.57 -0.01 -6.39
CA ALA A 417 11.26 -0.07 -5.14
C ALA A 417 10.42 0.48 -3.97
N LEU A 418 10.52 -0.18 -2.83
CA LEU A 418 10.07 0.30 -1.53
C LEU A 418 11.30 0.50 -0.65
N VAL A 419 11.25 1.51 0.21
CA VAL A 419 12.26 1.78 1.23
C VAL A 419 11.63 1.51 2.59
N ARG A 420 12.26 0.64 3.37
CA ARG A 420 11.78 0.22 4.67
C ARG A 420 12.78 0.65 5.74
N PHE A 421 12.32 1.49 6.66
CA PHE A 421 13.03 1.93 7.84
C PHE A 421 12.63 1.04 9.00
N LEU A 422 13.61 0.49 9.71
CA LEU A 422 13.44 -0.34 10.88
C LEU A 422 14.26 0.29 12.01
N VAL A 423 13.64 0.43 13.17
CA VAL A 423 14.29 0.91 14.37
C VAL A 423 14.36 -0.25 15.34
N TRP A 424 15.57 -0.53 15.80
CA TRP A 424 15.90 -1.66 16.67
C TRP A 424 16.58 -1.13 17.93
N ASP A 425 16.36 -1.85 19.01
CA ASP A 425 17.11 -1.74 20.27
C ASP A 425 18.23 -2.79 20.25
N HIS A 426 19.45 -2.41 20.56
CA HIS A 426 20.57 -3.36 20.61
C HIS A 426 20.74 -3.92 22.02
N ASP A 427 20.61 -5.24 22.17
CA ASP A 427 20.87 -5.93 23.43
C ASP A 427 22.07 -6.88 23.32
N PRO A 428 22.77 -7.18 24.43
CA PRO A 428 23.85 -8.17 24.42
C PRO A 428 23.42 -9.57 23.94
N ILE A 429 22.13 -9.91 24.05
CA ILE A 429 21.57 -11.23 23.73
C ILE A 429 20.80 -11.21 22.40
N GLY A 430 20.54 -10.03 21.81
CA GLY A 430 19.70 -9.92 20.63
C GLY A 430 19.43 -8.49 20.19
N GLN A 431 18.35 -8.31 19.44
CA GLN A 431 17.88 -6.98 19.03
C GLN A 431 16.37 -6.97 19.16
N ASP A 432 15.85 -5.99 19.87
CA ASP A 432 14.41 -5.84 20.07
C ASP A 432 13.82 -4.84 19.07
N PHE A 433 12.69 -5.21 18.46
CA PHE A 433 12.04 -4.37 17.46
C PHE A 433 11.30 -3.19 18.11
N ILE A 434 11.62 -1.96 17.71
CA ILE A 434 10.97 -0.75 18.22
C ILE A 434 9.88 -0.27 17.27
N GLY A 435 10.18 -0.15 15.99
CA GLY A 435 9.26 0.46 15.03
C GLY A 435 9.68 0.31 13.59
N GLN A 436 8.73 0.51 12.67
CA GLN A 436 9.01 0.48 11.24
C GLN A 436 8.19 1.50 10.47
N ARG A 437 8.74 1.93 9.34
CA ARG A 437 7.99 2.62 8.30
C ARG A 437 8.45 2.17 6.92
N THR A 438 7.51 1.78 6.08
CA THR A 438 7.77 1.41 4.68
C THR A 438 7.11 2.41 3.75
N ILE A 439 7.84 2.87 2.72
CA ILE A 439 7.37 3.89 1.78
C ILE A 439 7.75 3.46 0.35
N ALA A 440 6.86 3.68 -0.61
CA ALA A 440 7.23 3.51 -2.02
C ALA A 440 8.26 4.58 -2.42
N PHE A 441 9.36 4.18 -3.07
CA PHE A 441 10.47 5.09 -3.36
C PHE A 441 10.02 6.33 -4.14
N HIS A 442 9.14 6.16 -5.13
CA HIS A 442 8.59 7.28 -5.91
C HIS A 442 7.70 8.24 -5.09
N SER A 443 7.27 7.83 -3.90
CA SER A 443 6.49 8.64 -2.96
C SER A 443 7.35 9.26 -1.86
N MET A 444 8.69 9.18 -1.95
CA MET A 444 9.59 9.85 -1.04
C MET A 444 9.92 11.26 -1.54
N MET A 445 9.80 12.26 -0.67
CA MET A 445 10.29 13.59 -0.93
C MET A 445 11.82 13.60 -0.90
N PRO A 446 12.48 14.30 -1.84
CA PRO A 446 13.88 14.66 -1.68
C PRO A 446 14.08 15.60 -0.46
N GLY A 447 15.31 15.70 0.04
CA GLY A 447 15.68 16.64 1.11
C GLY A 447 15.59 16.10 2.53
N ARG A 448 15.94 16.95 3.52
CA ARG A 448 15.90 16.62 4.95
C ARG A 448 14.45 16.58 5.45
N ASN A 449 13.89 15.40 5.61
CA ASN A 449 12.50 15.21 6.06
C ASN A 449 12.42 14.45 7.39
N GLN A 450 11.35 14.69 8.18
CA GLN A 450 11.10 13.87 9.37
C GLN A 450 10.44 12.55 9.00
N LYS A 451 10.89 11.50 9.66
CA LYS A 451 10.26 10.18 9.63
C LYS A 451 9.38 10.07 10.87
N ARG A 452 8.07 10.24 10.68
CA ARG A 452 7.05 9.98 11.70
C ARG A 452 6.76 8.49 11.80
#